data_AF-A0A1D2X0Y3-F1
#
_entry.id   AF-A0A1D2X0Y3-F1
#
_cell.length_a   1.000
_cell.length_b   1.000
_cell.length_c   1.000
_cell.angle_alpha   90.00
_cell.angle_beta   90.00
_cell.angle_gamma   90.00
#
_symmetry.space_group_name_H-M   'P 1'
#
loop_
_entity.id
_entity.type
_entity.pdbx_description
1 polymer ?
#
loop_
_entity_poly.entity_id
_entity_poly.type
_entity_poly.pdbx_seq_one_letter_code
_entity_poly.pdbx_strand_id
1 'polypeptide(L)'
;MDYRKLDIFSPMIVVLLVVVYLIFSFIAFEYHLKELVGININTIGIIILGLIFYVLGLYISRYMLKNKNLVVNTDKLDKITSKRFILTLVILGIILQIINMIYLGGIPLFSGYLKAHAATRIWLLSYLLFLPSINILLAKYNDKKYYLLFIIGLLLFICTGYRTTVMAIVISVLITLYYTRDIPQKYLMLSIAGIFILLLIVGYVAVKSIEWQTWTLNPLELLFYRAGYTLQVLDHAVALQGSTHGQLLYNTLMGFFKSTDPRVIVGSTTLGYAHSTTSMIFGPALLDFGLYAMLIQMLLIGVIMGIMYHIQKTFNTIFVALYAMLLAHVIIWIETGPTDLVVLLFFIIAILIMICTIRNNKGGQ
;
A
#
# COMPACT_ATOMS: atom_id res chain seq x y z
N MET A 1 3.52 -6.47 29.99
CA MET A 1 2.86 -5.40 29.20
C MET A 1 3.63 -4.12 29.44
N ASP A 2 4.68 -3.89 28.66
CA ASP A 2 5.36 -2.60 28.62
C ASP A 2 5.02 -1.99 27.26
N TYR A 3 3.92 -1.22 27.24
CA TYR A 3 3.55 -0.50 26.04
C TYR A 3 4.62 0.57 25.83
N ARG A 4 5.39 0.46 24.75
CA ARG A 4 6.07 1.63 24.17
C ARG A 4 5.05 2.76 24.21
N LYS A 5 5.32 3.81 24.99
CA LYS A 5 4.32 4.86 25.31
C LYS A 5 3.70 5.51 24.05
N LEU A 6 4.30 5.30 22.88
CA LEU A 6 3.78 5.60 21.56
C LEU A 6 3.85 4.36 20.65
N ASP A 7 2.70 3.92 20.16
CA ASP A 7 2.59 2.89 19.14
C ASP A 7 2.75 3.49 17.74
N ILE A 8 3.95 3.35 17.17
CA ILE A 8 4.36 4.01 15.93
C ILE A 8 3.45 3.59 14.77
N PHE A 9 3.18 2.30 14.63
CA PHE A 9 2.38 1.75 13.52
C PHE A 9 0.90 1.65 13.87
N SER A 10 0.37 2.57 14.68
CA SER A 10 -1.08 2.72 14.81
C SER A 10 -1.68 3.27 13.51
N PRO A 11 -2.97 3.06 13.20
CA PRO A 11 -3.59 3.58 11.98
C PRO A 11 -3.48 5.12 11.84
N MET A 12 -3.31 5.84 12.95
CA MET A 12 -3.08 7.29 12.94
C MET A 12 -1.78 7.70 12.24
N ILE A 13 -0.83 6.80 12.02
CA ILE A 13 0.39 7.09 11.24
C ILE A 13 0.05 7.59 9.84
N VAL A 14 -1.07 7.17 9.26
CA VAL A 14 -1.53 7.62 7.94
C VAL A 14 -1.77 9.13 7.94
N VAL A 15 -2.41 9.66 8.99
CA VAL A 15 -2.66 11.10 9.13
C VAL A 15 -1.34 11.87 9.22
N LEU A 16 -0.41 11.39 10.05
CA LEU A 16 0.92 11.99 10.18
C LEU A 16 1.67 11.99 8.85
N LEU A 17 1.65 10.88 8.12
CA LEU A 17 2.36 10.74 6.85
C LEU A 17 1.73 11.59 5.74
N VAL A 18 0.41 11.81 5.74
CA VAL A 18 -0.22 12.77 4.83
C VAL A 18 0.27 14.20 5.13
N VAL A 19 0.40 14.58 6.40
CA VAL A 19 0.96 15.90 6.76
C VAL A 19 2.42 16.03 6.33
N VAL A 20 3.25 15.00 6.55
CA VAL A 20 4.64 14.98 6.06
C VAL A 20 4.68 15.09 4.54
N TYR A 21 3.79 14.40 3.83
CA TYR A 21 3.68 14.46 2.38
C TYR A 21 3.34 15.86 1.89
N LEU A 22 2.40 16.56 2.55
CA LEU A 22 2.09 17.95 2.25
C LEU A 22 3.31 18.86 2.43
N ILE A 23 4.07 18.70 3.51
CA ILE A 23 5.31 19.47 3.73
C ILE A 23 6.29 19.25 2.58
N PHE A 24 6.49 18.00 2.14
CA PHE A 24 7.34 17.68 1.00
C PHE A 24 6.85 18.31 -0.31
N SER A 25 5.54 18.34 -0.52
CA SER A 25 4.94 19.01 -1.68
C SER A 25 5.16 20.53 -1.64
N PHE A 26 4.99 21.18 -0.48
CA PHE A 26 5.22 22.62 -0.34
C PHE A 26 6.69 23.01 -0.55
N ILE A 27 7.63 22.18 -0.08
CA ILE A 27 9.05 22.35 -0.40
C ILE A 27 9.26 22.32 -1.92
N ALA A 28 8.62 21.38 -2.63
CA ALA A 28 8.75 21.30 -4.08
C ALA A 28 8.22 22.54 -4.82
N PHE A 29 7.13 23.13 -4.32
CA PHE A 29 6.55 24.37 -4.87
C PHE A 29 7.43 25.58 -4.60
N GLU A 30 7.98 25.71 -3.39
CA GLU A 30 8.88 26.81 -3.01
C GLU A 30 10.15 26.84 -3.88
N TYR A 31 10.73 25.67 -4.15
CA TYR A 31 11.91 25.54 -5.01
C TYR A 31 11.57 25.48 -6.51
N HIS A 32 10.29 25.64 -6.90
CA HIS A 32 9.82 25.56 -8.29
C HIS A 32 10.38 24.37 -9.07
N LEU A 33 10.46 23.21 -8.42
CA LEU A 33 11.07 22.02 -9.01
C LEU A 33 10.31 21.64 -10.28
N LYS A 34 10.96 21.72 -11.46
CA LYS A 34 10.35 21.44 -12.77
C LYS A 34 9.04 22.22 -13.00
N GLU A 35 9.03 23.51 -12.66
CA GLU A 35 7.90 24.43 -12.92
C GLU A 35 6.59 24.04 -12.21
N LEU A 36 6.67 23.24 -11.13
CA LEU A 36 5.50 22.97 -10.31
C LEU A 36 4.96 24.27 -9.72
N VAL A 37 3.63 24.40 -9.81
CA VAL A 37 2.88 25.55 -9.28
C VAL A 37 2.14 25.09 -8.04
N GLY A 38 2.02 25.97 -7.05
CA GLY A 38 1.27 25.68 -5.83
C GLY A 38 -0.20 25.33 -6.10
N ILE A 39 -0.86 24.81 -5.07
CA ILE A 39 -2.24 24.33 -5.14
C ILE A 39 -3.25 25.33 -4.57
N ASN A 40 -4.52 25.15 -4.93
CA ASN A 40 -5.61 25.93 -4.37
C ASN A 40 -5.87 25.56 -2.89
N ILE A 41 -6.28 26.54 -2.09
CA ILE A 41 -6.69 26.34 -0.69
C ILE A 41 -7.83 25.32 -0.55
N ASN A 42 -8.71 25.23 -1.55
CA ASN A 42 -9.81 24.27 -1.59
C ASN A 42 -9.30 22.82 -1.54
N THR A 43 -8.18 22.53 -2.20
CA THR A 43 -7.56 21.20 -2.23
C THR A 43 -7.06 20.80 -0.84
N ILE A 44 -6.48 21.74 -0.09
CA ILE A 44 -6.10 21.52 1.32
C ILE A 44 -7.35 21.23 2.17
N GLY A 45 -8.42 22.00 1.98
CA GLY A 45 -9.70 21.79 2.67
C GLY A 45 -10.28 20.39 2.43
N ILE A 46 -10.22 19.89 1.19
CA ILE A 46 -10.69 18.54 0.83
C ILE A 46 -9.83 17.46 1.48
N ILE A 47 -8.51 17.63 1.52
CA ILE A 47 -7.59 16.70 2.20
C ILE A 47 -7.92 16.63 3.70
N ILE A 48 -8.09 17.78 4.36
CA ILE A 48 -8.44 17.84 5.78
C ILE A 48 -9.79 17.15 6.02
N LEU A 49 -10.79 17.40 5.18
CA LEU A 49 -12.10 16.77 5.29
C LEU A 49 -12.01 15.23 5.12
N GLY A 50 -11.23 14.76 4.16
CA GLY A 50 -10.96 13.33 3.97
C GLY A 50 -10.28 12.69 5.18
N LEU A 51 -9.30 13.38 5.79
CA LEU A 51 -8.64 12.93 7.02
C LEU A 51 -9.60 12.87 8.22
N ILE A 52 -10.51 13.84 8.35
CA ILE A 52 -11.56 13.82 9.39
C ILE A 52 -12.43 12.58 9.24
N PHE A 53 -12.88 12.25 8.02
CA PHE A 53 -13.69 11.05 7.77
C PHE A 53 -12.92 9.74 8.03
N TYR A 54 -11.64 9.70 7.70
CA TYR A 54 -10.76 8.59 8.06
C TYR A 54 -10.69 8.39 9.58
N VAL A 55 -10.45 9.47 10.33
CA VAL A 55 -10.40 9.46 11.79
C VAL A 55 -11.76 9.07 12.39
N LEU A 56 -12.85 9.57 11.84
CA LEU A 56 -14.21 9.19 12.23
C LEU A 56 -14.42 7.68 12.05
N GLY A 57 -13.97 7.10 10.93
CA GLY A 57 -13.99 5.67 10.69
C GLY A 57 -13.23 4.87 11.76
N LEU A 58 -12.07 5.35 12.19
CA LEU A 58 -11.32 4.75 13.31
C LEU A 58 -12.11 4.78 14.63
N TYR A 59 -12.81 5.88 14.94
CA TYR A 59 -13.66 5.96 16.12
C TYR A 59 -14.89 5.04 16.04
N ILE A 60 -15.53 4.96 14.88
CA ILE A 60 -16.64 4.03 14.64
C ILE A 60 -16.21 2.59 14.89
N SER A 61 -15.03 2.20 14.37
CA SER A 61 -14.51 0.84 14.57
C SER A 61 -14.32 0.47 16.04
N ARG A 62 -13.84 1.42 16.87
CA ARG A 62 -13.69 1.25 18.32
C ARG A 62 -15.04 0.99 18.98
N TYR A 63 -16.03 1.79 18.61
CA TYR A 63 -17.39 1.65 19.15
C TYR A 63 -18.02 0.31 18.76
N MET A 64 -17.86 -0.12 17.50
CA MET A 64 -18.37 -1.41 17.01
C MET A 64 -17.80 -2.63 17.74
N LEU A 65 -16.61 -2.51 18.33
CA LEU A 65 -15.90 -3.60 19.01
C LEU A 65 -15.94 -3.51 20.55
N LYS A 66 -16.26 -2.34 21.13
CA LYS A 66 -16.19 -2.07 22.58
C LYS A 66 -16.96 -3.09 23.45
N ASN A 67 -18.08 -3.62 22.95
CA ASN A 67 -18.97 -4.52 23.70
C ASN A 67 -19.00 -5.95 23.14
N LYS A 68 -18.03 -6.33 22.28
CA LYS A 68 -18.00 -7.67 21.68
C LYS A 68 -16.92 -8.53 22.30
N ASN A 69 -17.33 -9.64 22.92
CA ASN A 69 -16.41 -10.70 23.33
C ASN A 69 -16.04 -11.53 22.10
N LEU A 70 -14.99 -11.11 21.41
CA LEU A 70 -14.47 -11.82 20.25
C LEU A 70 -13.75 -13.09 20.70
N VAL A 71 -14.04 -14.20 20.03
CA VAL A 71 -13.31 -15.46 20.17
C VAL A 71 -12.85 -15.91 18.80
N VAL A 72 -11.60 -16.37 18.72
CA VAL A 72 -11.02 -16.91 17.49
C VAL A 72 -11.18 -18.42 17.48
N ASN A 73 -11.68 -18.95 16.37
CA ASN A 73 -11.67 -20.40 16.11
C ASN A 73 -10.26 -20.82 15.68
N THR A 74 -9.47 -21.27 16.64
CA THR A 74 -8.06 -21.67 16.46
C THR A 74 -7.92 -22.83 15.48
N ASP A 75 -8.83 -23.82 15.51
CA ASP A 75 -8.75 -25.01 14.65
C ASP A 75 -8.92 -24.66 13.17
N LYS A 76 -9.89 -23.80 12.84
CA LYS A 76 -10.07 -23.30 11.47
C LYS A 76 -8.89 -22.44 11.03
N LEU A 77 -8.40 -21.59 11.93
CA LEU A 77 -7.27 -20.71 11.66
C LEU A 77 -6.00 -21.51 11.37
N ASP A 78 -5.71 -22.55 12.16
CA ASP A 78 -4.55 -23.41 11.99
C ASP A 78 -4.63 -24.28 10.75
N LYS A 79 -5.83 -24.72 10.35
CA LYS A 79 -6.03 -25.43 9.08
C LYS A 79 -5.72 -24.54 7.87
N ILE A 80 -6.20 -23.30 7.87
CA ILE A 80 -5.97 -22.32 6.79
C ILE A 80 -4.50 -21.86 6.77
N THR A 81 -3.86 -21.77 7.93
CA THR A 81 -2.51 -21.20 8.08
C THR A 81 -1.49 -22.23 8.55
N SER A 82 -1.66 -23.48 8.10
CA SER A 82 -0.71 -24.53 8.45
C SER A 82 0.67 -24.22 7.85
N LYS A 83 1.72 -24.55 8.61
CA LYS A 83 3.11 -24.25 8.25
C LYS A 83 3.47 -24.71 6.84
N ARG A 84 3.09 -25.94 6.50
CA ARG A 84 3.37 -26.56 5.20
C ARG A 84 2.67 -25.80 4.07
N PHE A 85 1.39 -25.48 4.27
CA PHE A 85 0.59 -24.76 3.28
C PHE A 85 1.15 -23.34 3.01
N ILE A 86 1.42 -22.57 4.06
CA ILE A 86 1.98 -21.21 3.89
C ILE A 86 3.36 -21.26 3.24
N LEU A 87 4.22 -22.21 3.62
CA LEU A 87 5.53 -22.40 2.99
C LEU A 87 5.39 -22.71 1.49
N THR A 88 4.47 -23.60 1.11
CA THR A 88 4.22 -23.90 -0.31
C THR A 88 3.74 -22.67 -1.08
N LEU A 89 2.90 -21.82 -0.48
CA LEU A 89 2.46 -20.58 -1.14
C LEU A 89 3.60 -19.57 -1.33
N VAL A 90 4.52 -19.43 -0.36
CA VAL A 90 5.71 -18.57 -0.51
C VAL A 90 6.60 -19.07 -1.64
N ILE A 91 6.90 -20.37 -1.66
CA ILE A 91 7.75 -20.98 -2.69
C ILE A 91 7.09 -20.86 -4.07
N LEU A 92 5.78 -21.11 -4.16
CA LEU A 92 5.02 -20.95 -5.40
C LEU A 92 5.06 -19.49 -5.90
N GLY A 93 4.90 -18.51 -5.00
CA GLY A 93 5.04 -17.09 -5.33
C GLY A 93 6.41 -16.76 -5.92
N ILE A 94 7.49 -17.25 -5.30
CA ILE A 94 8.87 -17.08 -5.80
C ILE A 94 9.05 -17.73 -7.17
N ILE A 95 8.60 -18.97 -7.36
CA ILE A 95 8.71 -19.70 -8.64
C ILE A 95 7.95 -18.96 -9.74
N LEU A 96 6.73 -18.51 -9.48
CA LEU A 96 5.95 -17.74 -10.45
C LEU A 96 6.65 -16.43 -10.82
N GLN A 97 7.32 -15.77 -9.87
CA GLN A 97 8.08 -14.56 -10.17
C GLN A 97 9.29 -14.85 -11.08
N ILE A 98 9.99 -15.95 -10.85
CA ILE A 98 11.08 -16.40 -11.72
C ILE A 98 10.56 -16.70 -13.12
N ILE A 99 9.44 -17.42 -13.24
CA ILE A 99 8.79 -17.70 -14.52
C ILE A 99 8.40 -16.40 -15.23
N ASN A 100 7.88 -15.41 -14.51
CA ASN A 100 7.56 -14.10 -15.08
C ASN A 100 8.79 -13.42 -15.67
N MET A 101 9.94 -13.45 -14.98
CA MET A 101 11.18 -12.86 -15.49
C MET A 101 11.70 -13.61 -16.73
N ILE A 102 11.63 -14.94 -16.74
CA ILE A 102 12.00 -15.76 -17.91
C ILE A 102 11.09 -15.43 -19.09
N TYR A 103 9.79 -15.31 -18.86
CA TYR A 103 8.81 -14.97 -19.89
C TYR A 103 9.05 -13.59 -20.51
N LEU A 104 9.51 -12.62 -19.72
CA LEU A 104 9.88 -11.28 -20.19
C LEU A 104 11.21 -11.28 -20.97
N GLY A 105 12.01 -12.34 -20.90
CA GLY A 105 13.29 -12.45 -21.61
C GLY A 105 14.40 -11.56 -21.05
N GLY A 106 14.24 -11.01 -19.84
CA GLY A 106 15.21 -10.10 -19.25
C GLY A 106 14.82 -9.55 -17.88
N ILE A 107 15.61 -8.59 -17.39
CA ILE A 107 15.40 -7.92 -16.09
C ILE A 107 14.74 -6.56 -16.33
N PRO A 108 13.45 -6.38 -15.97
CA PRO A 108 12.73 -5.13 -16.25
C PRO A 108 13.31 -3.87 -15.61
N LEU A 109 14.07 -3.99 -14.51
CA LEU A 109 14.73 -2.85 -13.86
C LEU A 109 15.64 -2.06 -14.82
N PHE A 110 16.29 -2.73 -15.77
CA PHE A 110 17.29 -2.15 -16.66
C PHE A 110 16.75 -1.74 -18.04
N SER A 111 15.49 -2.03 -18.36
CA SER A 111 14.88 -1.67 -19.64
C SER A 111 13.48 -1.09 -19.44
N GLY A 112 13.28 0.15 -19.88
CA GLY A 112 11.97 0.80 -19.84
C GLY A 112 10.89 0.04 -20.61
N TYR A 113 11.26 -0.63 -21.71
CA TYR A 113 10.34 -1.45 -22.52
C TYR A 113 9.86 -2.69 -21.76
N LEU A 114 10.78 -3.43 -21.15
CA LEU A 114 10.43 -4.61 -20.34
C LEU A 114 9.64 -4.23 -19.10
N LYS A 115 9.95 -3.08 -18.49
CA LYS A 115 9.22 -2.54 -17.34
C LYS A 115 7.75 -2.26 -17.64
N ALA A 116 7.43 -1.76 -18.83
CA ALA A 116 6.03 -1.54 -19.22
C ALA A 116 5.22 -2.85 -19.30
N HIS A 117 5.89 -3.96 -19.61
CA HIS A 117 5.26 -5.28 -19.77
C HIS A 117 5.41 -6.19 -18.54
N ALA A 118 6.10 -5.73 -17.49
CA ALA A 118 6.48 -6.57 -16.36
C ALA A 118 5.30 -6.98 -15.46
N ALA A 119 4.23 -6.18 -15.43
CA ALA A 119 3.00 -6.46 -14.69
C ALA A 119 2.09 -7.46 -15.44
N THR A 120 2.61 -8.66 -15.69
CA THR A 120 1.84 -9.74 -16.32
C THR A 120 0.83 -10.37 -15.35
N ARG A 121 0.00 -11.28 -15.86
CA ARG A 121 -0.89 -12.09 -15.03
C ARG A 121 -0.14 -13.01 -14.06
N ILE A 122 1.04 -13.48 -14.46
CA ILE A 122 1.91 -14.32 -13.65
C ILE A 122 2.47 -13.50 -12.49
N TRP A 123 2.89 -12.27 -12.77
CA TRP A 123 3.34 -11.31 -11.76
C TRP A 123 2.24 -11.04 -10.71
N LEU A 124 1.01 -10.79 -11.15
CA LEU A 124 -0.13 -10.57 -10.24
C LEU A 124 -0.31 -11.75 -9.28
N LEU A 125 -0.39 -12.97 -9.83
CA LEU A 125 -0.59 -14.18 -9.04
C LEU A 125 0.58 -14.42 -8.08
N SER A 126 1.81 -14.22 -8.55
CA SER A 126 3.01 -14.30 -7.73
C SER A 126 2.92 -13.34 -6.54
N TYR A 127 2.58 -12.08 -6.78
CA TYR A 127 2.53 -11.06 -5.74
C TYR A 127 1.38 -11.30 -4.75
N LEU A 128 0.20 -11.69 -5.23
CA LEU A 128 -0.96 -12.06 -4.40
C LEU A 128 -0.67 -13.24 -3.47
N LEU A 129 0.12 -14.22 -3.93
CA LEU A 129 0.49 -15.38 -3.12
C LEU A 129 1.65 -15.08 -2.17
N PHE A 130 2.67 -14.36 -2.65
CA PHE A 130 3.90 -14.13 -1.90
C PHE A 130 3.66 -13.21 -0.69
N LEU A 131 3.04 -12.05 -0.89
CA LEU A 131 2.99 -11.00 0.14
C LEU A 131 2.21 -11.40 1.40
N PRO A 132 0.98 -11.97 1.31
CA PRO A 132 0.28 -12.47 2.49
C PRO A 132 1.03 -13.62 3.15
N SER A 133 1.52 -14.56 2.35
CA SER A 133 2.13 -15.79 2.85
C SER A 133 3.44 -15.51 3.60
N ILE A 134 4.30 -14.61 3.09
CA ILE A 134 5.56 -14.28 3.78
C ILE A 134 5.31 -13.54 5.09
N ASN A 135 4.34 -12.61 5.13
CA ASN A 135 3.98 -11.91 6.37
C ASN A 135 3.41 -12.89 7.40
N ILE A 136 2.52 -13.79 7.00
CA ILE A 136 1.96 -14.82 7.90
C ILE A 136 3.05 -15.77 8.39
N LEU A 137 3.96 -16.19 7.52
CA LEU A 137 5.07 -17.09 7.84
C LEU A 137 5.97 -16.47 8.92
N LEU A 138 6.38 -15.21 8.74
CA LEU A 138 7.25 -14.48 9.67
C LEU A 138 6.56 -14.13 10.99
N ALA A 139 5.26 -13.82 10.95
CA ALA A 139 4.47 -13.53 12.13
C ALA A 139 4.30 -14.76 13.03
N LYS A 140 3.93 -15.90 12.44
CA LYS A 140 3.57 -17.12 13.18
C LYS A 140 4.77 -18.01 13.50
N TYR A 141 5.76 -18.09 12.61
CA TYR A 141 6.88 -19.02 12.75
C TYR A 141 8.23 -18.28 12.81
N ASN A 142 8.92 -18.42 13.94
CA ASN A 142 10.21 -17.76 14.18
C ASN A 142 11.40 -18.60 13.73
N ASP A 143 11.60 -18.77 12.43
CA ASP A 143 12.77 -19.47 11.88
C ASP A 143 13.62 -18.51 11.03
N LYS A 144 14.94 -18.52 11.26
CA LYS A 144 15.92 -17.74 10.48
C LYS A 144 15.83 -18.03 8.98
N LYS A 145 15.46 -19.26 8.61
CA LYS A 145 15.31 -19.68 7.20
C LYS A 145 14.23 -18.90 6.46
N TYR A 146 13.21 -18.37 7.14
CA TYR A 146 12.13 -17.62 6.48
C TYR A 146 12.54 -16.21 6.10
N TYR A 147 13.52 -15.63 6.80
CA TYR A 147 14.13 -14.37 6.39
C TYR A 147 14.92 -14.53 5.09
N LEU A 148 15.52 -15.68 4.84
CA LEU A 148 16.16 -15.97 3.55
C LEU A 148 15.14 -15.99 2.40
N LEU A 149 13.98 -16.63 2.60
CA LEU A 149 12.89 -16.61 1.60
C LEU A 149 12.36 -15.20 1.35
N PHE A 150 12.25 -14.38 2.40
CA PHE A 150 11.91 -12.97 2.27
C PHE A 150 12.93 -12.21 1.42
N ILE A 151 14.24 -12.36 1.69
CA ILE A 151 15.29 -11.68 0.93
C ILE A 151 15.28 -12.11 -0.54
N ILE A 152 15.14 -13.41 -0.82
CA ILE A 152 15.08 -13.93 -2.19
C ILE A 152 13.87 -13.34 -2.93
N GLY A 153 12.69 -13.38 -2.33
CA GLY A 153 11.49 -12.79 -2.94
C GLY A 153 11.63 -11.28 -3.13
N LEU A 154 12.16 -10.56 -2.14
CA LEU A 154 12.41 -9.13 -2.23
C LEU A 154 13.32 -8.77 -3.40
N LEU A 155 14.44 -9.49 -3.58
CA LEU A 155 15.35 -9.27 -4.71
C LEU A 155 14.65 -9.48 -6.05
N LEU A 156 13.86 -10.55 -6.19
CA LEU A 156 13.11 -10.83 -7.41
C LEU A 156 12.06 -9.74 -7.73
N PHE A 157 11.41 -9.17 -6.71
CA PHE A 157 10.48 -8.06 -6.90
C PHE A 157 11.22 -6.74 -7.20
N ILE A 158 12.40 -6.50 -6.63
CA ILE A 158 13.26 -5.36 -7.00
C ILE A 158 13.64 -5.42 -8.48
N CYS A 159 13.96 -6.61 -8.99
CA CYS A 159 14.28 -6.81 -10.41
C CYS A 159 13.16 -6.40 -11.38
N THR A 160 11.91 -6.27 -10.92
CA THR A 160 10.80 -5.76 -11.75
C THR A 160 10.86 -4.25 -11.99
N GLY A 161 11.60 -3.49 -11.18
CA GLY A 161 11.64 -2.03 -11.27
C GLY A 161 10.36 -1.32 -10.79
N TYR A 162 9.38 -2.04 -10.25
CA TYR A 162 8.21 -1.45 -9.60
C TYR A 162 8.52 -1.08 -8.15
N ARG A 163 8.51 0.21 -7.85
CA ARG A 163 8.89 0.73 -6.53
C ARG A 163 7.86 0.40 -5.46
N THR A 164 6.58 0.59 -5.80
CA THR A 164 5.45 0.43 -4.88
C THR A 164 5.35 -0.98 -4.30
N THR A 165 5.65 -1.99 -5.11
CA THR A 165 5.57 -3.41 -4.76
C THR A 165 6.67 -3.78 -3.77
N VAL A 166 7.89 -3.29 -4.02
CA VAL A 166 9.04 -3.39 -3.10
C VAL A 166 8.73 -2.66 -1.79
N MET A 167 8.19 -1.43 -1.85
CA MET A 167 7.79 -0.69 -0.65
C MET A 167 6.79 -1.49 0.19
N ALA A 168 5.77 -2.06 -0.45
CA ALA A 168 4.72 -2.82 0.23
C ALA A 168 5.29 -4.07 0.93
N ILE A 169 6.17 -4.81 0.26
CA ILE A 169 6.84 -5.99 0.84
C ILE A 169 7.66 -5.58 2.07
N VAL A 170 8.48 -4.55 1.95
CA VAL A 170 9.42 -4.18 3.00
C VAL A 170 8.71 -3.52 4.19
N ILE A 171 7.79 -2.58 3.94
CA ILE A 171 7.02 -1.91 4.99
C ILE A 171 6.11 -2.91 5.72
N SER A 172 5.43 -3.81 5.00
CA SER A 172 4.58 -4.83 5.65
C SER A 172 5.38 -5.77 6.55
N VAL A 173 6.54 -6.26 6.09
CA VAL A 173 7.39 -7.11 6.91
C VAL A 173 7.96 -6.35 8.11
N LEU A 174 8.32 -5.08 7.95
CA LEU A 174 8.77 -4.25 9.07
C LEU A 174 7.68 -4.10 10.14
N ILE A 175 6.45 -3.81 9.73
CA ILE A 175 5.31 -3.69 10.67
C ILE A 175 5.03 -5.04 11.34
N THR A 176 5.06 -6.13 10.58
CA THR A 176 4.88 -7.49 11.13
C THR A 176 5.93 -7.79 12.18
N LEU A 177 7.20 -7.51 11.89
CA LEU A 177 8.30 -7.72 12.84
C LEU A 177 8.19 -6.79 14.04
N TYR A 178 7.74 -5.54 13.88
CA TYR A 178 7.55 -4.61 15.00
C TYR A 178 6.55 -5.12 16.04
N TYR A 179 5.46 -5.77 15.61
CA TYR A 179 4.43 -6.28 16.53
C TYR A 179 4.71 -7.71 17.03
N THR A 180 5.42 -8.53 16.24
CA THR A 180 5.71 -9.93 16.63
C THR A 180 7.07 -10.13 17.28
N ARG A 181 8.00 -9.19 17.10
CA ARG A 181 9.36 -9.22 17.63
C ARG A 181 9.59 -7.95 18.44
N ASP A 182 10.07 -8.10 19.67
CA ASP A 182 10.47 -6.99 20.52
C ASP A 182 11.80 -6.37 20.03
N ILE A 183 11.81 -5.84 18.81
CA ILE A 183 13.00 -5.26 18.18
C ILE A 183 13.35 -3.96 18.92
N PRO A 184 14.61 -3.78 19.37
CA PRO A 184 15.03 -2.55 20.01
C PRO A 184 14.84 -1.34 19.09
N GLN A 185 14.44 -0.19 19.64
CA GLN A 185 14.13 1.02 18.88
C GLN A 185 15.28 1.47 17.95
N LYS A 186 16.54 1.24 18.34
CA LYS A 186 17.71 1.52 17.51
C LYS A 186 17.70 0.75 16.19
N TYR A 187 17.39 -0.54 16.21
CA TYR A 187 17.32 -1.38 15.00
C TYR A 187 16.08 -1.09 14.16
N LEU A 188 14.99 -0.66 14.80
CA LEU A 188 13.82 -0.18 14.08
C LEU A 188 14.13 1.09 13.29
N MET A 189 14.77 2.09 13.92
CA MET A 189 15.19 3.32 13.25
C MET A 189 16.21 3.05 12.14
N LEU A 190 17.17 2.15 12.37
CA LEU A 190 18.13 1.74 11.35
C LEU A 190 17.43 1.07 10.15
N SER A 191 16.43 0.22 10.41
CA SER A 191 15.63 -0.40 9.36
C SER A 191 14.87 0.65 8.56
N ILE A 192 14.20 1.62 9.22
CA ILE A 192 13.49 2.71 8.55
C ILE A 192 14.44 3.54 7.67
N ALA A 193 15.62 3.89 8.18
CA ALA A 193 16.64 4.60 7.41
C ALA A 193 17.15 3.77 6.22
N GLY A 194 17.39 2.47 6.42
CA GLY A 194 17.79 1.55 5.35
C GLY A 194 16.73 1.42 4.26
N ILE A 195 15.46 1.36 4.62
CA ILE A 195 14.33 1.39 3.67
C ILE A 195 14.37 2.69 2.88
N PHE A 196 14.46 3.83 3.56
CA PHE A 196 14.50 5.13 2.90
C PHE A 196 15.64 5.22 1.86
N ILE A 197 16.85 4.77 2.23
CA ILE A 197 18.00 4.72 1.32
C ILE A 197 17.75 3.77 0.14
N LEU A 198 17.24 2.56 0.40
CA LEU A 198 16.92 1.59 -0.64
C LEU A 198 15.90 2.16 -1.63
N LEU A 199 14.89 2.89 -1.14
CA LEU A 199 13.87 3.52 -1.97
C LEU A 199 14.44 4.67 -2.81
N LEU A 200 15.35 5.48 -2.26
CA LEU A 200 16.05 6.51 -3.03
C LEU A 200 16.89 5.90 -4.16
N ILE A 201 17.61 4.80 -3.88
CA ILE A 201 18.46 4.12 -4.88
C ILE A 201 17.60 3.49 -5.97
N VAL A 202 16.64 2.63 -5.61
CA VAL A 202 15.74 1.99 -6.59
C VAL A 202 14.93 3.05 -7.34
N GLY A 203 14.53 4.11 -6.63
CA GLY A 203 13.92 5.32 -7.16
C GLY A 203 14.74 5.94 -8.29
N TYR A 204 15.97 6.29 -7.98
CA TYR A 204 16.86 6.97 -8.90
C TYR A 204 17.26 6.09 -10.10
N VAL A 205 17.64 4.83 -9.86
CA VAL A 205 18.01 3.86 -10.91
C VAL A 205 16.86 3.65 -11.88
N ALA A 206 15.64 3.44 -11.36
CA ALA A 206 14.48 3.18 -12.21
C ALA A 206 13.97 4.43 -12.96
N VAL A 207 14.41 5.65 -12.59
CA VAL A 207 14.17 6.87 -13.37
C VAL A 207 15.22 6.97 -14.48
N LYS A 208 16.50 6.75 -14.15
CA LYS A 208 17.60 6.81 -15.13
C LYS A 208 17.56 5.70 -16.19
N SER A 209 16.92 4.56 -15.90
CA SER A 209 16.74 3.47 -16.88
C SER A 209 15.63 3.71 -17.91
N ILE A 210 14.94 4.85 -17.86
CA ILE A 210 13.97 5.24 -18.88
C ILE A 210 14.71 5.93 -20.01
N GLU A 211 14.99 5.17 -21.08
CA GLU A 211 15.79 5.61 -22.24
C GLU A 211 15.33 6.93 -22.86
N TRP A 212 14.04 7.26 -22.75
CA TRP A 212 13.42 8.43 -23.37
C TRP A 212 13.29 9.65 -22.45
N GLN A 213 13.84 9.61 -21.23
CA GLN A 213 13.74 10.72 -20.26
C GLN A 213 15.08 11.04 -19.60
N THR A 214 15.61 12.23 -19.88
CA THR A 214 16.80 12.77 -19.19
C THR A 214 16.37 13.54 -17.94
N TRP A 215 16.36 12.85 -16.80
CA TRP A 215 16.10 13.49 -15.51
C TRP A 215 17.37 14.17 -14.98
N THR A 216 17.26 15.47 -14.72
CA THR A 216 18.32 16.33 -14.17
C THR A 216 18.27 16.45 -12.66
N LEU A 217 17.17 16.02 -12.02
CA LEU A 217 16.97 16.13 -10.58
C LEU A 217 17.83 15.15 -9.79
N ASN A 218 18.33 15.60 -8.64
CA ASN A 218 18.98 14.75 -7.65
C ASN A 218 17.97 13.80 -6.96
N PRO A 219 18.41 12.70 -6.33
CA PRO A 219 17.51 11.75 -5.67
C PRO A 219 16.56 12.38 -4.64
N LEU A 220 17.02 13.40 -3.89
CA LEU A 220 16.21 14.11 -2.91
C LEU A 220 15.22 15.08 -3.56
N GLU A 221 15.66 15.85 -4.56
CA GLU A 221 14.78 16.73 -5.33
C GLU A 221 13.68 15.93 -6.04
N LEU A 222 14.01 14.73 -6.54
CA LEU A 222 13.04 13.83 -7.14
C LEU A 222 11.95 13.43 -6.14
N LEU A 223 12.30 13.20 -4.87
CA LEU A 223 11.33 12.87 -3.84
C LEU A 223 10.35 14.03 -3.59
N PHE A 224 10.86 15.25 -3.44
CA PHE A 224 10.00 16.43 -3.27
C PHE A 224 9.16 16.69 -4.51
N TYR A 225 9.77 16.65 -5.70
CA TYR A 225 9.07 16.81 -6.98
C TYR A 225 7.90 15.81 -7.12
N ARG A 226 8.08 14.54 -6.75
CA ARG A 226 7.00 13.54 -6.82
C ARG A 226 5.85 13.86 -5.87
N ALA A 227 6.17 14.33 -4.67
CA ALA A 227 5.17 14.79 -3.72
C ALA A 227 4.38 16.00 -4.26
N GLY A 228 5.10 17.01 -4.78
CA GLY A 228 4.49 18.21 -5.38
C GLY A 228 3.65 17.91 -6.61
N TYR A 229 4.18 17.14 -7.55
CA TYR A 229 3.49 16.74 -8.78
C TYR A 229 2.19 15.99 -8.49
N THR A 230 2.22 15.01 -7.60
CA THR A 230 1.01 14.25 -7.23
C THR A 230 -0.03 15.14 -6.56
N LEU A 231 0.39 16.10 -5.74
CA LEU A 231 -0.51 17.04 -5.10
C LEU A 231 -1.14 18.02 -6.10
N GLN A 232 -0.38 18.45 -7.12
CA GLN A 232 -0.90 19.26 -8.21
C GLN A 232 -1.88 18.48 -9.10
N VAL A 233 -1.63 17.18 -9.35
CA VAL A 233 -2.61 16.30 -10.02
C VAL A 233 -3.90 16.18 -9.19
N LEU A 234 -3.81 16.09 -7.86
CA LEU A 234 -4.98 16.12 -6.99
C LEU A 234 -5.73 17.46 -7.08
N ASP A 235 -5.02 18.59 -7.19
CA ASP A 235 -5.64 19.92 -7.37
C ASP A 235 -6.48 19.99 -8.66
N HIS A 236 -5.95 19.46 -9.76
CA HIS A 236 -6.72 19.31 -11.00
C HIS A 236 -7.92 18.36 -10.82
N ALA A 237 -7.76 17.26 -10.09
CA ALA A 237 -8.86 16.35 -9.78
C ALA A 237 -9.97 17.02 -8.94
N VAL A 238 -9.62 17.96 -8.07
CA VAL A 238 -10.56 18.79 -7.29
C VAL A 238 -11.37 19.73 -8.18
N ALA A 239 -10.82 20.19 -9.29
CA ALA A 239 -11.57 20.97 -10.28
C ALA A 239 -12.48 20.09 -11.17
N LEU A 240 -12.11 18.83 -11.39
CA LEU A 240 -12.75 17.90 -12.34
C LEU A 240 -13.53 16.77 -11.64
N GLN A 241 -14.16 17.09 -10.51
CA GLN A 241 -14.88 16.11 -9.70
C GLN A 241 -15.98 15.41 -10.50
N GLY A 242 -16.06 14.08 -10.39
CA GLY A 242 -17.09 13.28 -11.06
C GLY A 242 -16.94 13.16 -12.58
N SER A 243 -15.85 13.66 -13.17
CA SER A 243 -15.63 13.64 -14.63
C SER A 243 -15.49 12.24 -15.24
N THR A 244 -15.05 11.24 -14.46
CA THR A 244 -14.87 9.87 -14.98
C THR A 244 -16.10 8.98 -14.79
N HIS A 245 -17.14 9.44 -14.07
CA HIS A 245 -18.42 8.75 -13.91
C HIS A 245 -18.32 7.25 -13.54
N GLY A 246 -17.31 6.85 -12.76
CA GLY A 246 -17.08 5.46 -12.36
C GLY A 246 -16.18 4.64 -13.29
N GLN A 247 -15.64 5.25 -14.35
CA GLN A 247 -14.72 4.58 -15.27
C GLN A 247 -13.38 4.22 -14.60
N LEU A 248 -12.90 4.97 -13.60
CA LEU A 248 -11.68 4.62 -12.88
C LEU A 248 -11.90 3.38 -12.01
N LEU A 249 -13.00 3.32 -11.27
CA LEU A 249 -13.37 2.17 -10.45
C LEU A 249 -13.62 0.95 -11.33
N TYR A 250 -14.35 1.12 -12.44
CA TYR A 250 -14.56 0.06 -13.41
C TYR A 250 -13.24 -0.49 -13.97
N ASN A 251 -12.31 0.38 -14.38
CA ASN A 251 -11.01 -0.05 -14.89
C ASN A 251 -10.06 -0.52 -13.78
N THR A 252 -10.23 -0.09 -12.54
CA THR A 252 -9.50 -0.67 -11.41
C THR A 252 -9.94 -2.13 -11.21
N LEU A 253 -11.23 -2.44 -11.39
CA LEU A 253 -11.75 -3.80 -11.27
C LEU A 253 -11.51 -4.67 -12.51
N MET A 254 -11.64 -4.08 -13.70
CA MET A 254 -11.66 -4.80 -14.99
C MET A 254 -10.45 -4.54 -15.87
N GLY A 255 -9.63 -3.53 -15.57
CA GLY A 255 -8.48 -3.10 -16.38
C GLY A 255 -7.41 -4.18 -16.52
N PHE A 256 -7.36 -5.13 -15.59
CA PHE A 256 -6.54 -6.33 -15.71
C PHE A 256 -6.99 -7.26 -16.86
N PHE A 257 -8.29 -7.30 -17.16
CA PHE A 257 -8.82 -8.06 -18.30
C PHE A 257 -8.77 -7.27 -19.62
N LYS A 258 -8.79 -5.94 -19.54
CA LYS A 258 -8.87 -5.02 -20.69
C LYS A 258 -7.56 -4.28 -21.01
N SER A 259 -6.45 -4.62 -20.34
CA SER A 259 -5.12 -3.99 -20.50
C SER A 259 -5.15 -2.46 -20.40
N THR A 260 -6.01 -1.92 -19.54
CA THR A 260 -6.19 -0.47 -19.33
C THR A 260 -5.71 -0.10 -17.93
N ASP A 261 -4.65 0.71 -17.84
CA ASP A 261 -4.11 1.20 -16.56
C ASP A 261 -5.00 2.36 -16.03
N PRO A 262 -5.66 2.23 -14.87
CA PRO A 262 -6.48 3.30 -14.29
C PRO A 262 -5.69 4.60 -14.09
N ARG A 263 -4.37 4.53 -13.87
CA ARG A 263 -3.52 5.71 -13.69
C ARG A 263 -3.33 6.51 -14.98
N VAL A 264 -3.46 5.87 -16.15
CA VAL A 264 -3.45 6.56 -17.45
C VAL A 264 -4.72 7.38 -17.60
N ILE A 265 -5.85 6.88 -17.08
CA ILE A 265 -7.13 7.60 -17.09
C ILE A 265 -7.03 8.84 -16.21
N VAL A 266 -6.46 8.72 -15.00
CA VAL A 266 -6.16 9.87 -14.14
C VAL A 266 -5.36 10.93 -14.88
N GLY A 267 -4.31 10.55 -15.61
CA GLY A 267 -3.49 11.51 -16.38
C GLY A 267 -4.24 12.16 -17.53
N SER A 268 -5.01 11.35 -18.26
CA SER A 268 -5.79 11.84 -19.40
C SER A 268 -6.89 12.81 -18.97
N THR A 269 -7.51 12.60 -17.81
CA THR A 269 -8.59 13.47 -17.33
C THR A 269 -8.06 14.70 -16.63
N THR A 270 -7.02 14.58 -15.81
CA THR A 270 -6.50 15.72 -15.03
C THR A 270 -5.53 16.62 -15.80
N LEU A 271 -4.70 16.05 -16.67
CA LEU A 271 -3.62 16.77 -17.36
C LEU A 271 -3.80 16.79 -18.89
N GLY A 272 -4.80 16.09 -19.43
CA GLY A 272 -5.07 16.06 -20.87
C GLY A 272 -4.12 15.17 -21.69
N TYR A 273 -3.26 14.35 -21.05
CA TYR A 273 -2.36 13.43 -21.74
C TYR A 273 -2.36 12.03 -21.14
N ALA A 274 -2.25 11.01 -22.00
CA ALA A 274 -2.30 9.61 -21.61
C ALA A 274 -0.95 9.12 -21.03
N HIS A 275 -0.64 9.53 -19.79
CA HIS A 275 0.46 8.97 -19.02
C HIS A 275 -0.02 8.50 -17.65
N SER A 276 0.62 7.44 -17.15
CA SER A 276 0.34 6.86 -15.83
C SER A 276 0.71 7.87 -14.74
N THR A 277 -0.30 8.49 -14.13
CA THR A 277 -0.16 9.51 -13.10
C THR A 277 -0.95 9.12 -11.85
N THR A 278 -0.57 9.69 -10.72
CA THR A 278 -1.11 9.35 -9.40
C THR A 278 -1.71 10.60 -8.76
N SER A 279 -2.76 10.42 -7.96
CA SER A 279 -3.58 11.52 -7.43
C SER A 279 -3.86 11.40 -5.92
N MET A 280 -2.89 10.90 -5.14
CA MET A 280 -3.03 10.60 -3.71
C MET A 280 -4.20 9.64 -3.38
N ILE A 281 -4.35 9.31 -2.10
CA ILE A 281 -5.44 8.43 -1.62
C ILE A 281 -6.84 9.00 -1.90
N PHE A 282 -6.94 10.33 -2.08
CA PHE A 282 -8.20 11.05 -2.25
C PHE A 282 -8.68 11.10 -3.71
N GLY A 283 -7.76 11.13 -4.68
CA GLY A 283 -8.06 11.50 -6.07
C GLY A 283 -8.95 10.53 -6.85
N PRO A 284 -8.73 9.21 -6.83
CA PRO A 284 -9.51 8.29 -7.67
C PRO A 284 -11.02 8.32 -7.42
N ALA A 285 -11.45 8.27 -6.16
CA ALA A 285 -12.88 8.36 -5.82
C ALA A 285 -13.48 9.75 -6.11
N LEU A 286 -12.66 10.80 -5.94
CA LEU A 286 -13.06 12.18 -6.24
C LEU A 286 -13.30 12.39 -7.74
N LEU A 287 -12.45 11.84 -8.60
CA LEU A 287 -12.60 11.90 -10.06
C LEU A 287 -13.82 11.11 -10.55
N ASP A 288 -14.10 9.94 -9.96
CA ASP A 288 -15.21 9.10 -10.40
C ASP A 288 -16.59 9.64 -10.04
N PHE A 289 -16.79 9.97 -8.76
CA PHE A 289 -18.12 10.25 -8.22
C PHE A 289 -18.15 11.51 -7.35
N GLY A 290 -17.05 12.27 -7.32
CA GLY A 290 -16.95 13.53 -6.58
C GLY A 290 -16.70 13.37 -5.08
N LEU A 291 -16.89 14.48 -4.35
CA LEU A 291 -16.53 14.61 -2.94
C LEU A 291 -17.15 13.50 -2.07
N TYR A 292 -18.43 13.20 -2.26
CA TYR A 292 -19.15 12.22 -1.42
C TYR A 292 -18.51 10.82 -1.46
N ALA A 293 -18.07 10.37 -2.64
CA ALA A 293 -17.43 9.06 -2.76
C ALA A 293 -16.05 9.03 -2.11
N MET A 294 -15.28 10.12 -2.22
CA MET A 294 -14.01 10.24 -1.51
C MET A 294 -14.22 10.15 0.01
N LEU A 295 -15.23 10.84 0.56
CA LEU A 295 -15.53 10.79 1.99
C LEU A 295 -15.95 9.40 2.45
N ILE A 296 -16.80 8.72 1.68
CA ILE A 296 -17.20 7.33 1.96
C ILE A 296 -15.98 6.39 1.91
N GLN A 297 -15.13 6.52 0.89
CA GLN A 297 -13.92 5.73 0.76
C GLN A 297 -13.00 5.91 1.98
N MET A 298 -12.71 7.16 2.37
CA MET A 298 -11.84 7.43 3.52
C MET A 298 -12.43 6.89 4.82
N LEU A 299 -13.75 7.01 5.01
CA LEU A 299 -14.44 6.43 6.16
C LEU A 299 -14.33 4.89 6.18
N LEU A 300 -14.55 4.22 5.04
CA LEU A 300 -14.44 2.77 4.93
C LEU A 300 -13.03 2.27 5.22
N ILE A 301 -12.00 2.93 4.66
CA ILE A 301 -10.61 2.60 4.95
C ILE A 301 -10.34 2.78 6.46
N GLY A 302 -10.82 3.87 7.05
CA GLY A 302 -10.71 4.12 8.49
C GLY A 302 -11.36 3.02 9.33
N VAL A 303 -12.58 2.61 9.01
CA VAL A 303 -13.29 1.53 9.71
C VAL A 303 -12.52 0.21 9.60
N ILE A 304 -12.11 -0.20 8.40
CA ILE A 304 -11.41 -1.47 8.19
C ILE A 304 -10.07 -1.48 8.94
N MET A 305 -9.27 -0.41 8.81
CA MET A 305 -7.98 -0.30 9.49
C MET A 305 -8.12 -0.29 11.01
N GLY A 306 -9.15 0.36 11.53
CA GLY A 306 -9.45 0.37 12.95
C GLY A 306 -9.86 -1.01 13.47
N ILE A 307 -10.77 -1.70 12.77
CA ILE A 307 -11.18 -3.08 13.12
C ILE A 307 -9.96 -4.00 13.16
N MET A 308 -9.14 -3.99 12.11
CA MET A 308 -7.95 -4.83 12.01
C MET A 308 -6.91 -4.52 13.08
N TYR A 309 -6.73 -3.24 13.43
CA TYR A 309 -5.84 -2.82 14.52
C TYR A 309 -6.28 -3.33 15.90
N HIS A 310 -7.59 -3.31 16.18
CA HIS A 310 -8.10 -3.82 17.44
C HIS A 310 -8.00 -5.35 17.51
N ILE A 311 -8.32 -6.05 16.42
CA ILE A 311 -8.23 -7.51 16.35
C ILE A 311 -6.79 -7.98 16.50
N GLN A 312 -5.83 -7.36 15.82
CA GLN A 312 -4.43 -7.78 15.91
C GLN A 312 -3.88 -7.59 17.33
N LYS A 313 -4.26 -6.50 18.03
CA LYS A 313 -3.88 -6.30 19.44
C LYS A 313 -4.41 -7.38 20.38
N THR A 314 -5.58 -7.95 20.08
CA THR A 314 -6.18 -9.01 20.90
C THR A 314 -5.59 -10.39 20.62
N PHE A 315 -5.30 -10.72 19.36
CA PHE A 315 -4.97 -12.09 18.95
C PHE A 315 -3.54 -12.32 18.43
N ASN A 316 -2.75 -11.26 18.25
CA ASN A 316 -1.29 -11.12 17.93
C ASN A 316 -0.66 -12.04 16.84
N THR A 317 -1.38 -13.01 16.30
CA THR A 317 -0.86 -14.05 15.42
C THR A 317 -0.99 -13.63 13.96
N ILE A 318 -1.85 -14.28 13.19
CA ILE A 318 -2.03 -14.01 11.74
C ILE A 318 -2.62 -12.63 11.48
N PHE A 319 -3.39 -12.10 12.43
CA PHE A 319 -4.00 -10.78 12.31
C PHE A 319 -2.97 -9.65 12.27
N VAL A 320 -1.79 -9.84 12.87
CA VAL A 320 -0.66 -8.90 12.74
C VAL A 320 -0.18 -8.84 11.29
N ALA A 321 0.01 -10.00 10.66
CA ALA A 321 0.44 -10.08 9.26
C ALA A 321 -0.57 -9.42 8.31
N LEU A 322 -1.88 -9.67 8.53
CA LEU A 322 -2.93 -9.05 7.74
C LEU A 322 -2.99 -7.54 7.95
N TYR A 323 -2.96 -7.09 9.21
CA TYR A 323 -2.94 -5.67 9.55
C TYR A 323 -1.73 -4.95 8.94
N ALA A 324 -0.54 -5.52 9.10
CA ALA A 324 0.72 -4.98 8.59
C ALA A 324 0.69 -4.79 7.08
N MET A 325 0.16 -5.79 6.35
CA MET A 325 -0.02 -5.71 4.91
C MET A 325 -0.98 -4.59 4.52
N LEU A 326 -2.15 -4.49 5.14
CA LEU A 326 -3.12 -3.45 4.82
C LEU A 326 -2.58 -2.06 5.14
N LEU A 327 -1.95 -1.88 6.30
CA LEU A 327 -1.35 -0.60 6.70
C LEU A 327 -0.26 -0.17 5.72
N ALA A 328 0.62 -1.08 5.31
CA ALA A 328 1.65 -0.79 4.32
C ALA A 328 1.07 -0.24 3.01
N HIS A 329 -0.03 -0.82 2.52
CA HIS A 329 -0.67 -0.34 1.30
C HIS A 329 -1.41 0.98 1.49
N VAL A 330 -2.07 1.20 2.62
CA VAL A 330 -2.71 2.50 2.91
C VAL A 330 -1.65 3.61 2.99
N ILE A 331 -0.48 3.32 3.54
CA ILE A 331 0.67 4.25 3.54
C ILE A 331 1.11 4.57 2.10
N ILE A 332 1.21 3.57 1.22
CA ILE A 332 1.61 3.76 -0.17
C ILE A 332 0.54 4.52 -0.97
N TRP A 333 -0.74 4.30 -0.68
CA TRP A 333 -1.84 5.00 -1.31
C TRP A 333 -1.80 6.52 -1.07
N ILE A 334 -1.08 7.01 -0.06
CA ILE A 334 -0.87 8.46 0.12
C ILE A 334 -0.26 9.09 -1.14
N GLU A 335 0.67 8.42 -1.82
CA GLU A 335 1.20 8.84 -3.12
C GLU A 335 0.32 8.32 -4.26
N THR A 336 0.05 7.01 -4.30
CA THR A 336 -0.41 6.37 -5.53
C THR A 336 -1.92 6.41 -5.75
N GLY A 337 -2.70 6.51 -4.69
CA GLY A 337 -4.15 6.30 -4.70
C GLY A 337 -4.58 4.82 -4.81
N PRO A 338 -5.85 4.51 -4.50
CA PRO A 338 -6.44 3.17 -4.57
C PRO A 338 -6.81 2.76 -6.00
N THR A 339 -5.82 2.69 -6.89
CA THR A 339 -6.00 2.35 -8.32
C THR A 339 -5.64 0.91 -8.67
N ASP A 340 -5.12 0.14 -7.70
CA ASP A 340 -4.51 -1.16 -7.96
C ASP A 340 -5.43 -2.29 -7.49
N LEU A 341 -5.91 -3.12 -8.43
CA LEU A 341 -6.76 -4.28 -8.15
C LEU A 341 -6.19 -5.20 -7.08
N VAL A 342 -4.88 -5.43 -7.11
CA VAL A 342 -4.17 -6.32 -6.18
C VAL A 342 -4.43 -5.92 -4.74
N VAL A 343 -4.42 -4.62 -4.49
CA VAL A 343 -4.55 -4.09 -3.14
C VAL A 343 -5.98 -4.29 -2.64
N LEU A 344 -6.98 -4.05 -3.49
CA LEU A 344 -8.38 -4.35 -3.16
C LEU A 344 -8.58 -5.84 -2.85
N LEU A 345 -7.92 -6.73 -3.59
CA LEU A 345 -7.94 -8.17 -3.29
C LEU A 345 -7.32 -8.49 -1.93
N PHE A 346 -6.26 -7.81 -1.50
CA PHE A 346 -5.71 -7.97 -0.15
C PHE A 346 -6.70 -7.55 0.94
N PHE A 347 -7.43 -6.44 0.75
CA PHE A 347 -8.51 -6.04 1.65
C PHE A 347 -9.59 -7.11 1.74
N ILE A 348 -10.03 -7.67 0.61
CA ILE A 348 -11.03 -8.74 0.57
C ILE A 348 -10.52 -10.00 1.28
N ILE A 349 -9.29 -10.44 1.00
CA ILE A 349 -8.67 -11.60 1.66
C ILE A 349 -8.62 -11.42 3.17
N ALA A 350 -8.18 -10.24 3.64
CA ALA A 350 -8.11 -9.95 5.07
C ALA A 350 -9.50 -9.99 5.74
N ILE A 351 -10.52 -9.40 5.10
CA ILE A 351 -11.90 -9.39 5.59
C ILE A 351 -12.48 -10.82 5.62
N LEU A 352 -12.26 -11.62 4.56
CA LEU A 352 -12.73 -13.00 4.50
C LEU A 352 -12.10 -13.89 5.59
N ILE A 353 -10.78 -13.78 5.79
CA ILE A 353 -10.09 -14.51 6.85
C ILE A 353 -10.66 -14.10 8.22
N MET A 354 -10.85 -12.79 8.44
CA MET A 354 -11.42 -12.26 9.67
C MET A 354 -12.83 -12.83 9.94
N ILE A 355 -13.74 -12.77 8.97
CA ILE A 355 -15.12 -13.26 9.11
C ILE A 355 -15.15 -14.78 9.35
N CYS A 356 -14.31 -15.55 8.66
CA CYS A 356 -14.28 -17.00 8.79
C CYS A 356 -13.73 -17.48 10.15
N THR A 357 -12.88 -16.69 10.79
CA THR A 357 -12.11 -17.10 11.98
C THR A 357 -12.61 -16.48 13.27
N ILE A 358 -13.16 -15.27 13.23
CA ILE A 358 -13.65 -14.56 14.41
C ILE A 358 -15.14 -14.81 14.57
N ARG A 359 -15.53 -15.28 15.76
CA ARG A 359 -16.92 -15.40 16.17
C ARG A 359 -17.18 -14.51 17.38
N ASN A 360 -18.39 -13.96 17.44
CA ASN A 360 -18.85 -13.31 18.65
C ASN A 360 -19.28 -14.40 19.62
N ASN A 361 -18.71 -14.43 20.82
CA ASN A 361 -19.18 -15.31 21.86
C ASN A 361 -20.51 -14.73 22.38
N LYS A 362 -21.62 -15.07 21.71
CA LYS A 362 -22.93 -14.96 22.35
C LYS A 362 -22.88 -15.98 23.47
N GLY A 363 -22.65 -15.52 24.70
CA GLY A 363 -22.65 -16.37 25.87
C GLY A 363 -23.87 -17.28 25.80
N GLY A 364 -23.64 -18.59 25.89
CA GLY A 364 -24.71 -19.53 26.14
C GLY A 364 -25.43 -19.08 27.40
N GLN A 365 -26.73 -18.84 27.26
CA GLN A 365 -27.66 -19.17 28.33
C GLN A 365 -27.84 -20.68 28.35
#